data_AF-A0A2L0XBE8-F1
#
_entry.id   AF-A0A2L0XBE8-F1
#
_cell.length_a   1.000
_cell.length_b   1.000
_cell.length_c   1.000
_cell.angle_alpha   90.00
_cell.angle_beta   90.00
_cell.angle_gamma   90.00
#
_symmetry.space_group_name_H-M   'P 1'
#
loop_
_entity.id
_entity.type
_entity.pdbx_description
1 polymer ?
#
loop_
_entity_poly.entity_id
_entity_poly.type
_entity_poly.pdbx_seq_one_letter_code
_entity_poly.pdbx_strand_id
1 'polypeptide(L)'
;MYRFQFVMLAFDRPQTVRHLPQWRWPLLGPYNGYCGAARIRGWQLLRFYQANGWLTYIDVCSVTGTAGRTQLHNEDYARPWDAYPVSKRAHALIHTRARCPNAWADFLRDEALPNTWATTLSQERDGASRACSIADLLEHSPHPDWVVVPEQEFESR
;
A
#
# COMPACT_ATOMS: atom_id res chain seq x y z
N MET A 1 18.48 -7.58 -6.23
CA MET A 1 17.19 -6.96 -5.86
C MET A 1 16.36 -8.05 -5.20
N TYR A 2 16.13 -7.99 -3.88
CA TYR A 2 15.20 -8.91 -3.23
C TYR A 2 13.78 -8.52 -3.65
N ARG A 3 13.41 -8.97 -4.86
CA ARG A 3 12.02 -9.03 -5.25
C ARG A 3 11.45 -10.06 -4.28
N PHE A 4 10.71 -9.60 -3.27
CA PHE A 4 9.84 -10.48 -2.50
C PHE A 4 8.80 -10.98 -3.48
N GLN A 5 9.18 -11.98 -4.28
CA GLN A 5 8.25 -12.97 -4.81
C GLN A 5 7.51 -13.44 -3.56
N PHE A 6 6.20 -13.32 -3.42
CA PHE A 6 5.19 -13.69 -4.40
C PHE A 6 3.95 -12.83 -4.13
N VAL A 7 3.75 -11.80 -4.95
CA VAL A 7 2.39 -11.37 -5.27
C VAL A 7 1.86 -12.46 -6.19
N MET A 8 1.19 -13.47 -5.64
CA MET A 8 0.29 -14.26 -6.47
C MET A 8 -0.96 -13.40 -6.60
N LEU A 9 -1.06 -12.61 -7.68
CA LEU A 9 -2.36 -12.16 -8.17
C LEU A 9 -3.08 -13.43 -8.64
N ALA A 10 -3.69 -14.12 -7.68
CA ALA A 10 -4.35 -15.41 -7.85
C ALA A 10 -5.81 -15.19 -8.20
N PHE A 11 -6.02 -14.54 -9.34
CA PHE A 11 -7.32 -14.35 -9.98
C PHE A 11 -7.87 -15.67 -10.58
N ASP A 12 -7.30 -16.81 -10.21
CA ASP A 12 -7.81 -18.15 -10.51
C ASP A 12 -8.87 -18.61 -9.50
N ARG A 13 -9.09 -17.83 -8.42
CA ARG A 13 -10.11 -18.10 -7.40
C ARG A 13 -11.36 -17.24 -7.58
N PRO A 14 -12.55 -17.79 -7.38
CA PRO A 14 -13.79 -17.02 -7.48
C PRO A 14 -13.87 -15.95 -6.39
N GLN A 15 -14.55 -14.85 -6.71
CA GLN A 15 -14.86 -13.80 -5.75
C GLN A 15 -15.84 -14.31 -4.68
N THR A 16 -15.41 -14.27 -3.42
CA THR A 16 -16.20 -14.69 -2.26
C THR A 16 -16.62 -13.50 -1.38
N VAL A 17 -15.86 -12.41 -1.42
CA VAL A 17 -16.14 -11.16 -0.71
C VAL A 17 -16.72 -10.15 -1.70
N ARG A 18 -17.78 -9.46 -1.28
CA ARG A 18 -18.53 -8.50 -2.14
C ARG A 18 -18.65 -7.10 -1.56
N HIS A 19 -18.07 -6.88 -0.38
CA HIS A 19 -18.12 -5.59 0.32
C HIS A 19 -16.69 -5.10 0.58
N LEU A 20 -16.50 -3.79 0.50
CA LEU A 20 -15.26 -3.15 0.91
C LEU A 20 -15.19 -3.07 2.43
N PRO A 21 -14.00 -3.27 3.02
CA PRO A 21 -13.82 -3.00 4.42
C PRO A 21 -14.00 -1.51 4.69
N GLN A 22 -14.60 -1.20 5.83
CA GLN A 22 -14.89 0.18 6.22
C GLN A 22 -13.72 0.78 7.00
N TRP A 23 -13.34 2.01 6.67
CA TRP A 23 -12.30 2.74 7.37
C TRP A 23 -12.86 3.35 8.66
N ARG A 24 -12.35 2.91 9.82
CA ARG A 24 -12.87 3.30 11.14
C ARG A 24 -11.97 4.28 11.91
N TRP A 25 -11.01 4.88 11.22
CA TRP A 25 -10.03 5.80 11.81
C TRP A 25 -10.21 7.21 11.26
N PRO A 26 -9.54 8.22 11.85
CA PRO A 26 -9.55 9.57 11.29
C PRO A 26 -9.09 9.60 9.83
N LEU A 27 -9.54 10.64 9.11
CA LEU A 27 -9.12 10.89 7.74
C LEU A 27 -7.60 11.06 7.69
N LEU A 28 -6.96 10.37 6.75
CA LEU A 28 -5.52 10.45 6.56
C LEU A 28 -5.13 11.81 5.94
N GLY A 29 -3.92 12.29 6.26
CA GLY A 29 -3.33 13.42 5.55
C GLY A 29 -2.89 13.04 4.13
N PRO A 30 -2.58 14.03 3.28
CA PRO A 30 -2.04 13.77 1.96
C PRO A 30 -0.68 13.06 2.05
N TYR A 31 -0.38 12.21 1.07
CA TYR A 31 0.89 11.48 0.98
C TYR A 31 1.14 11.08 -0.47
N ASN A 32 2.36 11.32 -0.95
CA ASN A 32 2.82 11.01 -2.31
C ASN A 32 1.86 11.44 -3.44
N GLY A 33 1.36 12.67 -3.36
CA GLY A 33 0.41 13.19 -4.34
C GLY A 33 -1.01 12.58 -4.26
N TYR A 34 -1.34 11.83 -3.22
CA TYR A 34 -2.70 11.34 -2.96
C TYR A 34 -3.31 12.06 -1.75
N CYS A 35 -4.56 12.50 -1.84
CA CYS A 35 -5.31 12.96 -0.67
C CYS A 35 -5.69 11.79 0.25
N GLY A 36 -6.08 12.11 1.49
CA GLY A 36 -6.49 11.14 2.49
C GLY A 36 -7.55 10.14 2.02
N ALA A 37 -8.56 10.63 1.30
CA ALA A 37 -9.64 9.79 0.79
C ALA A 37 -9.13 8.76 -0.23
N ALA A 38 -8.26 9.17 -1.17
CA ALA A 38 -7.66 8.26 -2.15
C ALA A 38 -6.82 7.18 -1.46
N ARG A 39 -6.08 7.54 -0.41
CA ARG A 39 -5.31 6.57 0.39
C ARG A 39 -6.19 5.52 1.07
N ILE A 40 -7.33 5.95 1.61
CA ILE A 40 -8.31 5.06 2.22
C ILE A 40 -8.90 4.11 1.17
N ARG A 41 -9.27 4.61 -0.01
CA ARG A 41 -9.81 3.79 -1.10
C ARG A 41 -8.79 2.75 -1.61
N GLY A 42 -7.52 3.15 -1.78
CA GLY A 42 -6.45 2.21 -2.11
C GLY A 42 -6.27 1.13 -1.03
N TRP A 43 -6.38 1.50 0.25
CA TRP A 43 -6.40 0.54 1.34
C TRP A 43 -7.62 -0.40 1.25
N GLN A 44 -8.82 0.09 0.97
CA GLN A 44 -10.02 -0.73 0.85
C GLN A 44 -9.87 -1.77 -0.26
N LEU A 45 -9.36 -1.37 -1.43
CA LEU A 45 -9.15 -2.25 -2.57
C LEU A 45 -8.12 -3.34 -2.27
N LEU A 46 -7.00 -2.96 -1.66
CA LEU A 46 -5.97 -3.90 -1.24
C LEU A 46 -6.52 -4.93 -0.22
N ARG A 47 -7.32 -4.49 0.74
CA ARG A 47 -7.95 -5.39 1.72
C ARG A 47 -9.02 -6.29 1.08
N PHE A 48 -9.74 -5.79 0.08
CA PHE A 48 -10.68 -6.58 -0.71
C PHE A 48 -9.97 -7.72 -1.46
N TYR A 49 -8.80 -7.46 -2.05
CA TYR A 49 -7.98 -8.49 -2.68
C TYR A 49 -7.42 -9.51 -1.68
N GLN A 50 -6.96 -9.06 -0.51
CA GLN A 50 -6.54 -9.97 0.55
C GLN A 50 -7.69 -10.86 1.03
N ALA A 51 -8.88 -10.30 1.19
CA ALA A 51 -10.05 -11.02 1.71
C ALA A 51 -10.58 -12.08 0.73
N ASN A 52 -10.43 -11.85 -0.58
CA ASN A 52 -10.70 -12.85 -1.61
C ASN A 52 -9.56 -13.87 -1.79
N GLY A 53 -8.41 -13.69 -1.12
CA GLY A 53 -7.24 -14.54 -1.27
C GLY A 53 -6.47 -14.35 -2.57
N TRP A 54 -6.74 -13.27 -3.31
CA TRP A 54 -6.05 -12.91 -4.55
C TRP A 54 -4.76 -12.15 -4.33
N LEU A 55 -4.49 -11.73 -3.10
CA LEU A 55 -3.27 -11.03 -2.73
C LEU A 55 -2.79 -11.55 -1.38
N THR A 56 -1.66 -12.26 -1.39
CA THR A 56 -1.07 -12.86 -0.20
C THR A 56 0.39 -12.47 -0.09
N TYR A 57 0.85 -12.21 1.12
CA TYR A 57 2.26 -11.96 1.41
C TYR A 57 2.71 -12.85 2.56
N ILE A 58 3.99 -13.20 2.54
CA ILE A 58 4.65 -13.74 3.72
C ILE A 58 4.85 -12.62 4.74
N ASP A 59 4.74 -12.95 6.02
CA ASP A 59 4.96 -12.04 7.14
C ASP A 59 6.47 -11.80 7.34
N VAL A 60 7.09 -11.15 6.35
CA VAL A 60 8.49 -10.74 6.34
C VAL A 60 8.56 -9.30 5.85
N CYS A 61 9.21 -8.43 6.63
CA CYS A 61 9.37 -7.05 6.26
C CYS A 61 10.29 -6.93 5.04
N SER A 62 9.77 -6.34 3.96
CA SER A 62 10.52 -6.13 2.72
C SER A 62 11.69 -5.16 2.83
N VAL A 63 11.73 -4.37 3.90
CA VAL A 63 12.78 -3.38 4.14
C VAL A 63 13.92 -3.93 4.98
N THR A 64 13.60 -4.70 6.02
CA THR A 64 14.60 -5.20 6.99
C THR A 64 14.85 -6.70 6.91
N GLY A 65 14.01 -7.46 6.19
CA GLY A 65 14.05 -8.93 6.13
C GLY A 65 13.55 -9.63 7.41
N THR A 66 13.08 -8.88 8.40
CA THR A 66 12.64 -9.45 9.68
C THR A 66 11.30 -10.15 9.54
N ALA A 67 11.21 -11.40 10.00
CA ALA A 67 9.97 -12.14 10.08
C ALA A 67 9.07 -11.61 11.21
N GLY A 68 7.76 -11.59 10.99
CA GLY A 68 6.76 -11.11 11.94
C GLY A 68 5.62 -10.38 11.25
N ARG A 69 4.65 -9.91 12.05
CA ARG A 69 3.45 -9.26 11.51
C ARG A 69 3.80 -8.05 10.64
N THR A 70 3.34 -8.09 9.40
CA THR A 70 3.52 -7.00 8.44
C THR A 70 2.23 -6.23 8.17
N GLN A 71 2.40 -5.00 7.70
CA GLN A 71 1.36 -4.19 7.08
C GLN A 71 1.76 -3.93 5.64
N LEU A 72 0.80 -3.64 4.77
CA LEU A 72 1.08 -3.32 3.39
C LEU A 72 1.25 -1.81 3.21
N HIS A 73 2.31 -1.43 2.50
CA HIS A 73 2.67 -0.07 2.21
C HIS A 73 2.69 0.16 0.69
N ASN A 74 2.10 1.26 0.23
CA ASN A 74 2.11 1.68 -1.16
C ASN A 74 2.66 3.10 -1.26
N GLU A 75 3.61 3.28 -2.17
CA GLU A 75 4.01 4.61 -2.63
C GLU A 75 3.01 5.14 -3.68
N ASP A 76 2.45 4.23 -4.50
CA ASP A 76 1.41 4.50 -5.48
C ASP A 76 0.11 3.78 -5.08
N TYR A 77 -0.88 4.54 -4.60
CA TYR A 77 -2.17 3.98 -4.14
C TYR A 77 -3.09 3.56 -5.28
N ALA A 78 -2.77 3.95 -6.51
CA ALA A 78 -3.50 3.51 -7.70
C ALA A 78 -3.03 2.13 -8.20
N ARG A 79 -1.95 1.59 -7.61
CA ARG A 79 -1.39 0.26 -7.91
C ARG A 79 -1.35 -0.61 -6.66
N PRO A 80 -2.50 -1.10 -6.16
CA PRO A 80 -2.58 -1.83 -4.89
C PRO A 80 -1.77 -3.14 -4.86
N TRP A 81 -1.47 -3.77 -6.01
CA TRP A 81 -0.63 -4.97 -6.08
C TRP A 81 0.88 -4.69 -5.97
N ASP A 82 1.31 -3.43 -6.15
CA ASP A 82 2.70 -3.02 -5.95
C ASP A 82 2.99 -2.74 -4.46
N ALA A 83 2.09 -3.19 -3.56
CA ALA A 83 2.26 -3.02 -2.13
C ALA A 83 3.43 -3.84 -1.60
N TYR A 84 4.16 -3.24 -0.66
CA TYR A 84 5.28 -3.88 0.02
C TYR A 84 4.87 -4.28 1.44
N PRO A 85 5.11 -5.53 1.87
CA PRO A 85 4.96 -5.91 3.27
C PRO A 85 6.04 -5.22 4.08
N VAL A 86 5.67 -4.46 5.11
CA VAL A 86 6.58 -3.72 5.98
C VAL A 86 6.23 -3.94 7.44
N SER A 87 7.23 -3.95 8.31
CA SER A 87 7.00 -3.92 9.75
C SER A 87 6.38 -2.58 10.15
N LYS A 88 5.68 -2.55 11.29
CA LYS A 88 5.11 -1.30 11.84
C LYS A 88 6.15 -0.18 11.96
N ARG A 89 7.38 -0.54 12.36
CA ARG A 89 8.51 0.41 12.49
C ARG A 89 8.91 0.98 11.14
N ALA A 90 9.17 0.12 10.16
CA ALA A 90 9.52 0.54 8.81
C ALA A 90 8.41 1.41 8.19
N HIS A 91 7.15 1.02 8.34
CA HIS A 91 6.00 1.77 7.83
C HIS A 91 5.93 3.20 8.37
N ALA A 92 6.09 3.36 9.69
CA ALA A 92 6.11 4.67 10.32
C ALA A 92 7.28 5.54 9.84
N LEU A 93 8.47 4.95 9.69
CA LEU A 93 9.67 5.66 9.23
C LEU A 93 9.54 6.08 7.76
N ILE A 94 8.99 5.22 6.89
CA ILE A 94 8.69 5.57 5.49
C ILE A 94 7.76 6.79 5.43
N HIS A 95 6.65 6.77 6.18
CA HIS A 95 5.69 7.88 6.20
C HIS A 95 6.25 9.17 6.81
N THR A 96 7.25 9.08 7.67
CA THR A 96 7.83 10.24 8.35
C THR A 96 9.17 10.68 7.76
N ARG A 97 9.70 10.01 6.73
CA ARG A 97 11.05 10.22 6.18
C ARG A 97 11.38 11.69 5.88
N ALA A 98 10.45 12.42 5.27
CA ALA A 98 10.64 13.83 4.92
C ALA A 98 10.58 14.77 6.15
N ARG A 99 9.94 14.34 7.24
CA ARG A 99 9.86 15.09 8.51
C ARG A 99 11.01 14.73 9.47
N CYS A 100 11.51 13.50 9.38
CA CYS A 100 12.50 12.94 10.27
C CYS A 100 13.69 12.38 9.47
N PRO A 101 14.40 13.20 8.67
CA PRO A 101 15.41 12.71 7.72
C PRO A 101 16.59 12.02 8.39
N ASN A 102 17.03 12.49 9.56
CA ASN A 102 18.14 11.84 10.30
C ASN A 102 17.73 10.44 10.79
N ALA A 103 16.54 10.31 11.37
CA ALA A 103 16.02 9.00 11.81
C ALA A 103 15.81 8.05 10.63
N TRP A 104 15.44 8.58 9.46
CA TRP A 104 15.35 7.80 8.23
C TRP A 104 16.72 7.32 7.76
N ALA A 105 17.73 8.21 7.74
CA ALA A 105 19.09 7.87 7.36
C ALA A 105 19.70 6.81 8.30
N ASP A 106 19.53 6.96 9.61
CA ASP A 106 20.00 6.00 10.61
C ASP A 106 19.33 4.63 10.41
N PHE A 107 18.01 4.61 10.20
CA PHE A 107 17.28 3.37 9.91
C PHE A 107 17.77 2.67 8.64
N LEU A 108 18.01 3.42 7.56
CA LEU A 108 18.53 2.85 6.31
C LEU A 108 19.94 2.29 6.48
N ARG A 109 20.77 2.91 7.33
CA ARG A 109 22.14 2.47 7.61
C ARG A 109 22.19 1.23 8.50
N ASP A 110 21.39 1.21 9.56
CA ASP A 110 21.59 0.29 10.69
C ASP A 110 20.61 -0.89 10.67
N GLU A 111 19.43 -0.74 10.05
CA GLU A 111 18.35 -1.74 10.12
C GLU A 111 17.88 -2.26 8.76
N ALA A 112 18.01 -1.47 7.70
CA ALA A 112 17.51 -1.84 6.38
C ALA A 112 18.45 -2.81 5.64
N LEU A 113 17.88 -3.65 4.78
CA LEU A 113 18.64 -4.47 3.85
C LEU A 113 19.41 -3.58 2.86
N PRO A 114 20.67 -3.87 2.52
CA PRO A 114 21.51 -3.00 1.68
C PRO A 114 20.93 -2.64 0.31
N ASN A 115 20.04 -3.49 -0.24
CA ASN A 115 19.42 -3.31 -1.55
C ASN A 115 17.88 -3.25 -1.46
N THR A 116 17.37 -2.74 -0.34
CA THR A 116 15.92 -2.51 -0.19
C THR A 116 15.42 -1.45 -1.16
N TRP A 117 14.19 -1.59 -1.65
CA TRP A 117 13.50 -0.56 -2.42
C TRP A 117 13.37 0.76 -1.64
N ALA A 118 13.39 0.70 -0.31
CA ALA A 118 13.25 1.89 0.53
C ALA A 118 14.37 2.93 0.30
N THR A 119 15.55 2.53 -0.18
CA THR A 119 16.65 3.49 -0.46
C THR A 119 16.37 4.37 -1.68
N THR A 120 15.41 4.01 -2.53
CA THR A 120 15.05 4.79 -3.72
C THR A 120 13.93 5.80 -3.47
N LEU A 121 13.44 5.92 -2.24
CA LEU A 121 12.33 6.81 -1.91
C LEU A 121 12.79 8.26 -1.84
N SER A 122 12.04 9.15 -2.51
CA SER A 122 12.25 10.59 -2.42
C SER A 122 12.07 11.08 -0.98
N GLN A 123 12.99 11.91 -0.49
CA GLN A 123 12.85 12.58 0.81
C GLN A 123 12.07 13.90 0.73
N GLU A 124 11.67 14.30 -0.46
CA GLU A 124 10.86 15.51 -0.66
C GLU A 124 9.42 15.28 -0.21
N ARG A 125 8.77 16.36 0.25
CA ARG A 125 7.34 16.34 0.48
C ARG A 125 6.66 16.57 -0.86
N ASP A 126 5.97 15.56 -1.38
CA ASP A 126 5.18 15.73 -2.61
C ASP A 126 4.16 16.86 -2.45
N GLY A 127 4.30 17.89 -3.28
CA GLY A 127 3.66 19.20 -3.14
C GLY A 127 2.30 19.37 -3.84
N ALA A 128 1.79 18.36 -4.55
CA ALA A 128 0.50 18.48 -5.23
C ALA A 128 -0.28 17.17 -5.17
N SER A 129 -1.51 17.22 -4.63
CA SER A 129 -2.46 16.12 -4.74
C SER A 129 -2.90 16.00 -6.19
N ARG A 130 -2.65 14.86 -6.83
CA ARG A 130 -3.36 14.45 -8.05
C ARG A 130 -4.87 14.44 -7.77
N ALA A 131 -5.66 14.49 -8.83
CA ALA A 131 -7.11 14.35 -8.74
C ALA A 131 -7.46 13.06 -7.97
N CYS A 132 -8.40 13.21 -7.03
CA CYS A 132 -8.76 12.17 -6.06
C CYS A 132 -10.02 11.40 -6.50
N SER A 133 -10.11 11.00 -7.76
CA SER A 133 -11.30 10.27 -8.22
C SER A 133 -11.14 8.76 -8.01
N ILE A 134 -12.28 8.08 -7.80
CA ILE A 134 -12.33 6.61 -7.78
C ILE A 134 -12.01 6.07 -9.17
N ALA A 135 -12.47 6.77 -10.22
CA ALA A 135 -12.18 6.43 -11.61
C ALA A 135 -10.66 6.38 -11.88
N ASP A 136 -9.89 7.38 -11.42
CA ASP A 136 -8.43 7.39 -11.57
C ASP A 136 -7.79 6.19 -10.87
N LEU A 137 -8.28 5.82 -9.68
CA LEU A 137 -7.78 4.68 -8.93
C LEU A 137 -8.05 3.37 -9.67
N LEU A 138 -9.27 3.17 -10.17
CA LEU A 138 -9.69 1.94 -10.84
C LEU A 138 -9.07 1.80 -12.24
N GLU A 139 -8.95 2.90 -12.99
CA GLU A 139 -8.26 2.93 -14.29
C GLU A 139 -6.83 2.42 -14.19
N HIS A 140 -6.12 2.81 -13.14
CA HIS A 140 -4.74 2.40 -12.89
C HIS A 140 -4.64 1.12 -12.05
N SER A 141 -5.79 0.55 -11.66
CA SER A 141 -5.93 -0.72 -10.95
C SER A 141 -6.56 -1.84 -11.80
N PRO A 142 -6.09 -2.17 -13.04
CA PRO A 142 -6.64 -3.28 -13.81
C PRO A 142 -6.82 -4.57 -13.02
N HIS A 143 -8.02 -5.13 -13.14
CA HIS A 143 -8.43 -6.43 -12.65
C HIS A 143 -9.17 -7.17 -13.79
N PRO A 144 -9.26 -8.50 -13.76
CA PRO A 144 -10.02 -9.25 -14.75
C PRO A 144 -11.49 -8.83 -14.79
N ASP A 145 -12.13 -8.92 -15.96
CA ASP A 145 -13.53 -8.52 -16.18
C ASP A 145 -14.56 -9.21 -15.26
N TRP A 146 -14.21 -10.39 -14.72
CA TRP A 146 -15.09 -11.13 -13.82
C TRP A 146 -15.03 -10.64 -12.36
N VAL A 147 -14.07 -9.79 -12.02
CA VAL A 147 -13.97 -9.15 -10.69
C VAL A 147 -14.93 -7.97 -10.64
N VAL A 148 -15.84 -8.00 -9.67
CA VAL A 148 -16.83 -6.93 -9.46
C VAL A 148 -16.42 -6.15 -8.22
N VAL A 149 -15.76 -5.02 -8.43
CA VAL A 149 -15.45 -4.06 -7.36
C VAL A 149 -16.73 -3.28 -7.02
N PRO A 150 -17.18 -3.27 -5.76
CA PRO A 150 -18.39 -2.55 -5.37
C PRO A 150 -18.10 -1.04 -5.24
N GLU A 151 -17.99 -0.34 -6.38
CA GLU A 151 -17.51 1.04 -6.44
C GLU A 151 -18.31 2.03 -5.57
N GLN A 152 -19.61 1.77 -5.39
CA GLN A 152 -20.51 2.58 -4.56
C GLN A 152 -20.09 2.60 -3.08
N GLU A 153 -19.34 1.60 -2.61
CA GLU A 153 -18.85 1.53 -1.22
C GLU A 153 -17.58 2.33 -0.96
N PHE A 154 -16.96 2.92 -1.99
CA PHE A 154 -15.87 3.88 -1.79
C PHE A 154 -16.36 5.25 -1.29
N GLU A 155 -17.67 5.50 -1.33
CA GLU A 155 -18.30 6.75 -0.89
C GLU A 155 -18.95 6.65 0.49
N SER A 156 -19.17 5.43 1.00
CA SER A 156 -19.79 5.21 2.31
C SER A 156 -18.81 5.56 3.44
N ARG A 157 -19.18 6.54 4.27
CA ARG A 157 -18.54 6.83 5.56
C ARG A 157 -19.28 6.14 6.69
#